data_AF-A0A535CJK4-F1
#
_entry.id   AF-A0A535CJK4-F1
#
_cell.length_a   1.000
_cell.length_b   1.000
_cell.length_c   1.000
_cell.angle_alpha   90.00
_cell.angle_beta   90.00
_cell.angle_gamma   90.00
#
_symmetry.space_group_name_H-M   'P 1'
#
loop_
_entity.id
_entity.type
_entity.pdbx_description
1 polymer ?
#
loop_
_entity_poly.entity_id
_entity_poly.type
_entity_poly.pdbx_seq_one_letter_code
_entity_poly.pdbx_strand_id
1 'polypeptide(L)'
;DRHKIGREAFIERVWQWVQQYKSRIQNQHRRLGVSCDWSRERFTLDEGLSKAVREVFVRLYEEGLIYRGERIINWCPSCMSA
;
A
#
# COMPACT_ATOMS: atom_id res chain seq x y z
N ASP A 1 -15.88 -6.44 12.73
CA ASP A 1 -15.38 -5.10 13.10
C ASP A 1 -13.87 -5.17 13.25
N ARG A 2 -13.13 -4.39 12.45
CA ARG A 2 -11.65 -4.40 12.44
C ARG A 2 -11.04 -3.99 13.78
N HIS A 3 -11.78 -3.24 14.60
CA HIS A 3 -11.31 -2.79 15.91
C HIS A 3 -11.33 -3.91 16.96
N LYS A 4 -12.08 -4.99 16.72
CA LYS A 4 -12.21 -6.12 17.67
C LYS A 4 -11.09 -7.17 17.56
N ILE A 5 -10.36 -7.19 16.45
CA ILE A 5 -9.36 -8.24 16.15
C ILE A 5 -7.92 -7.79 16.42
N GLY A 6 -7.69 -6.51 16.73
CA GLY A 6 -6.35 -5.97 16.92
C GLY A 6 -5.60 -5.72 15.61
N ARG A 7 -4.51 -4.96 15.67
CA ARG A 7 -3.77 -4.49 14.49
C ARG A 7 -3.07 -5.64 13.77
N GLU A 8 -2.43 -6.52 14.52
CA GLU A 8 -1.61 -7.62 14.02
C GLU A 8 -2.46 -8.60 13.21
N ALA A 9 -3.56 -9.10 13.81
CA ALA A 9 -4.47 -10.02 13.13
C ALA A 9 -5.21 -9.35 11.95
N PHE A 10 -5.50 -8.05 12.05
CA PHE A 10 -6.05 -7.30 10.92
C PHE A 10 -5.06 -7.26 9.75
N ILE A 11 -3.79 -6.94 10.00
CA ILE A 11 -2.75 -6.91 8.97
C ILE A 11 -2.57 -8.29 8.34
N GLU A 12 -2.55 -9.35 9.13
CA GLU A 12 -2.48 -10.72 8.61
C GLU A 12 -3.65 -11.01 7.65
N ARG A 13 -4.87 -10.68 8.06
CA ARG A 13 -6.06 -10.86 7.22
C ARG A 13 -6.02 -10.03 5.93
N VAL A 14 -5.47 -8.81 5.99
CA VAL A 14 -5.24 -7.98 4.80
C VAL A 14 -4.25 -8.66 3.86
N TRP A 15 -3.15 -9.22 4.36
CA TRP A 15 -2.19 -9.95 3.53
C TRP A 15 -2.77 -11.20 2.90
N GLN A 16 -3.57 -11.98 3.64
CA GLN A 16 -4.30 -13.12 3.09
C GLN A 16 -5.20 -12.70 1.91
N TRP A 17 -5.93 -11.59 2.07
CA TRP A 17 -6.74 -11.00 1.02
C TRP A 17 -5.90 -10.56 -0.19
N VAL A 18 -4.80 -9.84 0.05
CA VAL A 18 -3.89 -9.39 -1.01
C VAL A 18 -3.38 -10.57 -1.83
N GLN A 19 -2.91 -11.65 -1.20
CA GLN A 19 -2.41 -12.82 -1.92
C GLN A 19 -3.49 -13.47 -2.80
N GLN A 20 -4.70 -13.63 -2.26
CA GLN A 20 -5.82 -14.20 -3.01
C GLN A 20 -6.18 -13.37 -4.25
N TYR A 21 -6.32 -12.06 -4.08
CA TYR A 21 -6.79 -11.21 -5.18
C TYR A 21 -5.67 -10.83 -6.15
N LYS A 22 -4.43 -10.69 -5.68
CA LYS A 22 -3.28 -10.50 -6.57
C LYS A 22 -3.17 -11.66 -7.57
N SER A 23 -3.21 -12.91 -7.09
CA SER A 23 -3.19 -14.09 -7.97
C SER A 23 -4.36 -14.10 -8.96
N ARG A 24 -5.58 -13.75 -8.51
CA ARG A 24 -6.76 -13.65 -9.38
C ARG A 24 -6.58 -12.61 -10.49
N ILE A 25 -6.13 -11.40 -10.16
CA ILE A 25 -5.89 -10.30 -11.11
C ILE A 25 -4.83 -10.70 -12.13
N GLN A 26 -3.71 -11.29 -11.68
CA GLN A 26 -2.67 -11.79 -12.58
C GLN A 26 -3.20 -12.84 -13.56
N ASN A 27 -3.98 -13.81 -13.07
CA ASN A 27 -4.57 -14.85 -13.91
C ASN A 27 -5.55 -14.26 -14.94
N GLN A 28 -6.32 -13.24 -14.57
CA GLN A 28 -7.18 -12.52 -15.51
C GLN A 28 -6.37 -11.85 -16.60
N HIS A 29 -5.31 -11.11 -16.26
CA HIS A 29 -4.42 -10.48 -17.25
C HIS A 29 -3.75 -11.50 -18.18
N ARG A 30 -3.28 -12.64 -17.65
CA ARG A 30 -2.71 -13.72 -18.48
C ARG A 30 -3.73 -14.30 -19.45
N ARG A 31 -4.98 -14.49 -19.02
CA ARG A 31 -6.07 -14.98 -19.89
C ARG A 31 -6.47 -13.97 -20.96
N LEU A 32 -6.30 -12.67 -20.71
CA LEU A 32 -6.50 -11.62 -21.70
C LEU A 32 -5.32 -11.46 -22.68
N GLY A 33 -4.23 -12.22 -22.50
CA GLY A 33 -3.06 -12.14 -23.37
C GLY A 33 -2.16 -10.93 -23.11
N VAL A 34 -2.19 -10.34 -21.91
CA VAL A 34 -1.32 -9.20 -21.57
C VAL A 34 0.15 -9.64 -21.60
N SER A 35 0.93 -9.08 -22.52
CA SER A 35 2.33 -9.39 -22.76
C SER A 35 3.30 -8.51 -21.94
N CYS A 36 3.05 -8.37 -20.63
CA CYS A 36 3.95 -7.64 -19.74
C CYS A 36 5.12 -8.52 -19.24
N ASP A 37 6.16 -7.88 -18.70
CA ASP A 37 7.29 -8.60 -18.09
C ASP A 37 6.89 -9.16 -16.73
N TRP A 38 6.35 -10.38 -16.75
CA TRP A 38 5.94 -11.12 -15.55
C TRP A 38 7.09 -11.44 -14.59
N SER A 39 8.34 -11.40 -15.06
CA SER A 39 9.52 -11.65 -14.21
C SER A 39 9.84 -10.47 -13.28
N ARG A 40 9.36 -9.28 -13.63
CA ARG A 40 9.60 -8.02 -12.90
C ARG A 40 8.35 -7.50 -12.22
N GLU A 41 7.43 -8.38 -11.84
CA GLU A 41 6.26 -7.96 -11.08
C GLU A 41 6.69 -7.25 -9.78
N ARG A 42 6.00 -6.13 -9.50
CA ARG A 42 6.13 -5.36 -8.26
C ARG A 42 4.80 -5.19 -7.56
N PHE A 43 4.86 -5.01 -6.25
CA PHE A 43 3.73 -4.67 -5.40
C PHE A 43 4.12 -3.49 -4.52
N THR A 44 3.25 -2.51 -4.34
CA THR A 44 3.61 -1.27 -3.64
C THR A 44 4.07 -1.47 -2.19
N LEU A 45 3.73 -2.60 -1.57
CA LEU A 45 4.23 -2.99 -0.24
C LEU A 45 5.35 -4.05 -0.28
N ASP A 46 5.92 -4.33 -1.45
CA ASP A 46 7.16 -5.11 -1.53
C ASP A 46 8.34 -4.33 -0.93
N GLU A 47 9.39 -5.06 -0.56
CA GLU A 47 10.54 -4.48 0.15
C GLU A 47 11.23 -3.38 -0.66
N GLY A 48 11.38 -3.59 -1.97
CA GLY A 48 12.06 -2.66 -2.86
C GLY A 48 11.33 -1.33 -2.99
N LEU A 49 10.02 -1.38 -3.26
CA LEU A 49 9.19 -0.18 -3.37
C LEU A 49 8.98 0.51 -2.02
N SER A 50 8.86 -0.26 -0.93
CA SER A 50 8.76 0.33 0.42
C SER A 50 10.04 1.09 0.80
N LYS A 51 11.22 0.57 0.41
CA LYS A 51 12.50 1.27 0.60
C LYS A 51 12.59 2.54 -0.23
N ALA A 52 12.15 2.50 -1.50
CA ALA A 52 12.13 3.67 -2.37
C ALA A 52 11.22 4.79 -1.82
N VAL A 53 10.02 4.47 -1.32
CA VAL A 53 9.13 5.46 -0.69
C VAL A 53 9.79 6.10 0.53
N ARG A 54 10.45 5.30 1.37
CA ARG A 54 11.16 5.82 2.55
C ARG A 54 12.30 6.76 2.16
N GLU A 55 13.11 6.38 1.17
CA GLU A 55 14.22 7.18 0.67
C GLU A 55 13.74 8.53 0.11
N VAL A 56 12.70 8.52 -0.73
CA VAL A 56 12.11 9.76 -1.27
C VAL A 56 11.54 10.63 -0.16
N PHE A 57 10.82 10.05 0.82
CA PHE A 57 10.29 10.81 1.95
C PHE A 57 11.39 11.48 2.76
N VAL A 58 12.47 10.76 3.08
CA VAL A 58 13.60 11.30 3.85
C VAL A 58 14.30 12.42 3.08
N ARG A 59 14.58 12.22 1.79
CA ARG A 59 15.20 13.26 0.95
C ARG A 59 14.36 14.54 0.91
N LEU A 60 13.05 14.42 0.67
CA LEU A 60 12.16 15.58 0.63
C LEU A 60 12.03 16.28 1.99
N TYR A 61 12.17 15.53 3.09
CA TYR A 61 12.25 16.12 4.43
C TYR A 61 13.57 16.86 4.66
N GLU A 62 14.71 16.29 4.26
CA GLU A 62 16.04 16.93 4.34
C GLU A 62 16.16 18.19 3.47
N GLU A 63 15.48 18.22 2.32
CA GLU A 63 15.36 19.39 1.44
C GLU A 63 14.40 20.47 1.99
N GLY A 64 13.72 20.22 3.13
CA GLY A 64 12.78 21.16 3.74
C GLY A 64 11.42 21.25 3.03
N LEU A 65 11.12 20.32 2.11
CA LEU A 65 9.87 20.28 1.34
C LEU A 65 8.74 19.54 2.08
N ILE A 66 9.07 18.70 3.06
CA ILE A 66 8.11 18.05 3.95
C ILE A 66 8.18 18.68 5.33
N TYR A 67 7.01 19.04 5.86
CA TYR A 67 6.87 19.55 7.23
C TYR A 67 5.62 18.97 7.89
N ARG A 68 5.55 19.11 9.22
CA ARG A 68 4.35 18.81 10.01
C ARG A 68 3.76 20.11 10.54
N GLY A 69 2.47 20.31 10.32
CA GLY A 69 1.75 21.48 10.81
C GLY A 69 0.27 21.18 11.00
N GLU A 70 -0.44 22.12 11.62
CA GLU A 70 -1.88 22.04 11.85
C GLU A 70 -2.64 22.78 10.74
N ARG A 71 -3.66 22.14 10.18
CA ARG A 71 -4.57 22.75 9.19
C ARG A 71 -5.93 22.06 9.26
N ILE A 72 -6.97 22.74 8.78
CA ILE A 72 -8.27 22.08 8.56
C ILE A 72 -8.06 21.00 7.49
N ILE A 73 -8.51 19.78 7.80
CA ILE A 73 -8.44 18.62 6.91
C ILE A 73 -9.81 17.98 6.78
N ASN A 74 -10.04 17.31 5.66
CA ASN A 74 -11.22 16.48 5.50
C ASN A 74 -11.05 15.22 6.35
N TRP A 75 -11.99 14.95 7.25
CA TRP A 75 -11.94 13.80 8.14
C TRP A 75 -13.07 12.83 7.82
N CYS A 76 -12.74 11.54 7.66
CA CYS A 76 -13.75 10.49 7.48
C CYS A 76 -14.06 9.79 8.82
N PRO A 77 -15.27 9.94 9.39
CA PRO A 77 -15.64 9.31 10.67
C PRO A 77 -15.79 7.79 10.57
N SER A 78 -16.04 7.25 9.37
CA SER A 78 -16.11 5.80 9.17
C SER A 78 -14.72 5.17 9.14
N CYS A 79 -13.79 5.80 8.42
CA CYS A 79 -12.42 5.30 8.29
C CYS A 79 -11.52 5.67 9.47
N MET A 80 -11.90 6.68 10.27
CA MET A 80 -11.08 7.23 11.35
C MET A 80 -9.72 7.70 10.84
N SER A 81 -9.73 8.39 9.71
CA SER A 81 -8.53 8.89 9.04
C SER A 81 -8.86 10.17 8.25
N ALA A 82 -7.82 10.96 8.02
CA ALA A 82 -7.86 12.17 7.20
C ALA A 82 -7.60 11.87 5.72
#